data_AF-A0A6L7ZXD6-F1
#
_entry.id   AF-A0A6L7ZXD6-F1
#
_cell.length_a   1.000
_cell.length_b   1.000
_cell.length_c   1.000
_cell.angle_alpha   90.00
_cell.angle_beta   90.00
_cell.angle_gamma   90.00
#
_symmetry.space_group_name_H-M   'P 1'
#
loop_
_entity.id
_entity.type
_entity.pdbx_description
1 polymer ?
#
loop_
_entity_poly.entity_id
_entity_poly.type
_entity_poly.pdbx_seq_one_letter_code
_entity_poly.pdbx_strand_id
1 'polypeptide(L)'
;MVTSEQEFERAEARSQKEREAGHVISARYDRRRRRVIALLNTGVEIAFPAAQAEGLADASPEDLAQIEISPTGLGLHWPRLDADLYVPALMRGVFGSRSWMAAQMGTAGGRARSAAKAIAARDNGRRGGRPRGTTGENFNESDPAQIHEAKSVARQVRRLIDLNNVKLGKEYYPAHLSVALIDAVFTTRLRYEAQVVPIIDRYCQHFGLMRTRADRNSLPRPEEQETLGDLIEHYEIRGIRLMEDDVFKARYCSPGTRITKVENVYRSAVALRDIGLENLQDAASKPPWEIKCALRQLSGIGPRTIHMFLMYVGDENYVKGDVHICRFVAGALGKKRVRAEKAERIVQEAAGILGVRPRFLDFSIWQYESGSIE
;
A
#
# COMPACT_ATOMS: atom_id res chain seq x y z
N MET A 1 18.41 -27.57 -1.13
CA MET A 1 19.30 -26.40 -1.26
C MET A 1 19.68 -26.29 -2.72
N VAL A 2 19.15 -25.31 -3.45
CA VAL A 2 19.83 -24.64 -4.56
C VAL A 2 19.26 -23.22 -4.59
N THR A 3 19.85 -22.30 -3.82
CA THR A 3 19.82 -20.88 -4.17
C THR A 3 20.40 -20.82 -5.57
N SER A 4 19.65 -20.30 -6.54
CA SER A 4 20.08 -20.41 -7.93
C SER A 4 21.42 -19.70 -8.09
N GLU A 5 22.34 -20.28 -8.87
CA GLU A 5 23.67 -19.73 -9.14
C GLU A 5 23.58 -18.25 -9.59
N GLN A 6 22.50 -17.91 -10.30
CA GLN A 6 22.16 -16.53 -10.70
C GLN A 6 21.79 -15.60 -9.53
N GLU A 7 21.16 -16.08 -8.46
CA GLU A 7 20.88 -15.28 -7.25
C GLU A 7 22.17 -15.01 -6.47
N PHE A 8 23.08 -15.99 -6.42
CA PHE A 8 24.39 -15.83 -5.80
C PHE A 8 25.26 -14.86 -6.60
N GLU A 9 25.32 -15.00 -7.92
CA GLU A 9 26.04 -14.07 -8.81
C GLU A 9 25.49 -12.63 -8.72
N ARG A 10 24.17 -12.45 -8.64
CA ARG A 10 23.55 -11.12 -8.48
C ARG A 10 23.80 -10.52 -7.10
N ALA A 11 23.87 -11.34 -6.05
CA ALA A 11 24.22 -10.91 -4.70
C ALA A 11 25.70 -10.51 -4.61
N GLU A 12 26.59 -11.30 -5.21
CA GLU A 12 28.03 -11.01 -5.34
C GLU A 12 28.27 -9.74 -6.16
N ALA A 13 27.63 -9.59 -7.32
CA ALA A 13 27.76 -8.39 -8.15
C ALA A 13 27.28 -7.12 -7.42
N ARG A 14 26.22 -7.23 -6.61
CA ARG A 14 25.72 -6.12 -5.79
C ARG A 14 26.69 -5.78 -4.65
N SER A 15 27.17 -6.81 -3.94
CA SER A 15 28.16 -6.68 -2.87
C SER A 15 29.47 -6.05 -3.37
N GLN A 16 29.96 -6.51 -4.53
CA GLN A 16 31.16 -5.99 -5.17
C GLN A 16 30.99 -4.52 -5.56
N LYS A 17 29.87 -4.15 -6.19
CA LYS A 17 29.56 -2.76 -6.58
C LYS A 17 29.46 -1.83 -5.37
N GLU A 18 28.86 -2.28 -4.26
CA GLU A 18 28.79 -1.49 -3.03
C GLU A 18 30.16 -1.38 -2.34
N ARG A 19 31.00 -2.41 -2.42
CA ARG A 19 32.38 -2.39 -1.90
C ARG A 19 33.30 -1.44 -2.67
N GLU A 20 33.15 -1.36 -3.99
CA GLU A 20 33.86 -0.41 -4.85
C GLU A 20 33.51 1.05 -4.53
N ALA A 21 32.27 1.30 -4.11
CA ALA A 21 31.82 2.62 -3.68
C ALA A 21 32.45 3.06 -2.33
N GLY A 22 32.98 2.12 -1.55
CA GLY A 22 33.69 2.36 -0.30
C GLY A 22 33.38 1.30 0.75
N HIS A 23 34.41 0.80 1.42
CA HIS A 23 34.27 -0.23 2.46
C HIS A 23 35.14 0.08 3.68
N VAL A 24 34.71 -0.40 4.85
CA VAL A 24 35.34 -0.13 6.13
C VAL A 24 36.66 -0.88 6.25
N ILE A 25 37.69 -0.17 6.65
CA ILE A 25 39.02 -0.72 6.95
C ILE A 25 39.38 -0.61 8.44
N SER A 26 38.67 0.24 9.19
CA SER A 26 38.83 0.35 10.63
C SER A 26 37.53 0.84 11.27
N ALA A 27 37.19 0.31 12.45
CA ALA A 27 36.05 0.75 13.24
C ALA A 27 36.44 0.82 14.72
N ARG A 28 35.98 1.85 15.43
CA ARG A 28 36.20 2.02 16.87
C ARG A 28 35.06 2.78 17.52
N TYR A 29 34.88 2.56 18.82
CA TYR A 29 33.97 3.36 19.64
C TYR A 29 34.71 4.48 20.38
N ASP A 30 34.32 5.74 20.13
CA ASP A 30 34.77 6.91 20.91
C ASP A 30 33.86 7.07 22.13
N ARG A 31 34.34 6.60 23.29
CA ARG A 31 33.61 6.65 24.57
C ARG A 31 33.33 8.09 25.03
N ARG A 32 34.20 9.06 24.73
CA ARG A 32 34.00 10.46 25.12
C ARG A 32 32.86 11.10 24.33
N ARG A 33 32.79 10.81 23.03
CA ARG A 33 31.75 11.36 22.14
C ARG A 33 30.52 10.48 22.00
N ARG A 34 30.53 9.27 22.58
CA ARG A 34 29.48 8.24 22.49
C ARG A 34 29.13 7.89 21.03
N ARG A 35 30.15 7.74 20.19
CA ARG A 35 30.01 7.51 18.75
C ARG A 35 30.81 6.30 18.28
N VAL A 36 30.23 5.57 17.34
CA VAL A 36 30.97 4.62 16.51
C VAL A 36 31.59 5.40 15.36
N ILE A 37 32.88 5.16 15.13
CA ILE A 37 33.68 5.78 14.06
C ILE A 37 34.18 4.67 13.16
N ALA A 38 33.83 4.71 11.88
CA ALA A 38 34.28 3.78 10.85
C ALA A 38 35.05 4.54 9.76
N LEU A 39 36.31 4.16 9.51
CA LEU A 39 37.14 4.70 8.44
C LEU A 39 36.99 3.81 7.20
N LEU A 40 36.63 4.42 6.08
CA LEU A 40 36.56 3.76 4.78
C LEU A 40 37.94 3.73 4.10
N ASN A 41 38.13 2.77 3.19
CA ASN A 41 39.29 2.69 2.31
C ASN A 41 39.53 3.96 1.47
N THR A 42 38.49 4.78 1.27
CA THR A 42 38.55 6.06 0.56
C THR A 42 39.15 7.20 1.40
N GLY A 43 39.43 6.97 2.68
CA GLY A 43 39.88 7.99 3.63
C GLY A 43 38.73 8.78 4.29
N VAL A 44 37.47 8.51 3.91
CA VAL A 44 36.29 9.10 4.54
C VAL A 44 35.99 8.43 5.87
N GLU A 45 35.79 9.24 6.92
CA GLU A 45 35.30 8.77 8.21
C GLU A 45 33.79 8.94 8.35
N ILE A 46 33.10 7.87 8.73
CA ILE A 46 31.69 7.89 9.11
C ILE A 46 31.61 7.81 10.63
N ALA A 47 30.95 8.79 11.26
CA ALA A 47 30.78 8.81 12.70
C ALA A 47 29.31 8.95 13.09
N PHE A 48 28.75 7.95 13.78
CA PHE A 48 27.34 7.94 14.18
C PHE A 48 27.15 7.68 15.68
N PRO A 49 26.11 8.25 16.32
CA PRO A 49 25.82 7.98 17.73
C PRO A 49 25.32 6.53 17.90
N ALA A 50 25.87 5.79 18.88
CA ALA A 50 25.42 4.43 19.15
C ALA A 50 23.93 4.37 19.54
N ALA A 51 23.44 5.41 20.23
CA ALA A 51 22.02 5.58 20.61
C ALA A 51 21.04 5.60 19.41
N GLN A 52 21.53 5.87 18.20
CA GLN A 52 20.72 5.97 17.00
C GLN A 52 20.72 4.68 16.17
N ALA A 53 21.48 3.66 16.56
CA ALA A 53 21.52 2.39 15.85
C ALA A 53 20.76 1.29 16.60
N GLU A 54 19.94 0.55 15.86
CA GLU A 54 19.21 -0.59 16.41
C GLU A 54 20.20 -1.66 16.90
N GLY A 55 19.90 -2.27 18.04
CA GLY A 55 20.81 -3.20 18.72
C GLY A 55 21.92 -2.55 19.55
N LEU A 56 22.22 -1.26 19.34
CA LEU A 56 23.28 -0.54 20.07
C LEU A 56 22.76 0.51 21.07
N ALA A 57 21.47 0.85 21.01
CA ALA A 57 20.96 2.08 21.60
C ALA A 57 21.10 2.16 23.14
N ASP A 58 20.94 1.02 23.82
CA ASP A 58 21.01 0.90 25.28
C ASP A 58 22.26 0.13 25.76
N ALA A 59 23.22 -0.13 24.87
CA ALA A 59 24.40 -0.94 25.16
C ALA A 59 25.45 -0.20 26.02
N SER A 60 26.18 -0.96 26.83
CA SER A 60 27.25 -0.41 27.66
C SER A 60 28.46 -0.01 26.78
N PRO A 61 29.29 0.97 27.21
CA PRO A 61 30.51 1.32 26.49
C PRO A 61 31.50 0.15 26.29
N GLU A 62 31.49 -0.85 27.17
CA GLU A 62 32.34 -2.05 27.04
C GLU A 62 31.83 -2.97 25.94
N ASP A 63 30.50 -3.16 25.84
CA ASP A 63 29.91 -3.96 24.78
C ASP A 63 30.05 -3.27 23.41
N LEU A 64 30.00 -1.94 23.37
CA LEU A 64 30.16 -1.15 22.15
C LEU A 64 31.60 -1.08 21.62
N ALA A 65 32.60 -1.34 22.48
CA ALA A 65 34.01 -1.19 22.11
C ALA A 65 34.53 -2.34 21.22
N GLN A 66 33.90 -3.52 21.28
CA GLN A 66 34.29 -4.67 20.47
C GLN A 66 33.50 -4.67 19.16
N ILE A 67 34.16 -4.26 18.08
CA ILE A 67 33.57 -4.17 16.74
C ILE A 67 34.38 -5.06 15.79
N GLU A 68 33.68 -5.94 15.09
CA GLU A 68 34.23 -6.75 14.01
C GLU A 68 33.76 -6.22 12.66
N ILE A 69 34.65 -6.20 11.68
CA ILE A 69 34.34 -5.77 10.32
C ILE A 69 34.14 -7.03 9.49
N SER A 70 33.06 -7.08 8.70
CA SER A 70 32.82 -8.23 7.81
C SER A 70 33.96 -8.42 6.80
N PRO A 71 34.17 -9.62 6.25
CA PRO A 71 35.22 -9.86 5.24
C PRO A 71 35.12 -8.96 3.99
N THR A 72 33.91 -8.51 3.66
CA THR A 72 33.65 -7.58 2.55
C THR A 72 33.89 -6.11 2.92
N GLY A 73 34.01 -5.78 4.21
CA GLY A 73 34.10 -4.41 4.73
C GLY A 73 32.77 -3.65 4.70
N LEU A 74 31.66 -4.32 4.40
CA LEU A 74 30.33 -3.72 4.26
C LEU A 74 29.45 -3.88 5.51
N GLY A 75 29.87 -4.71 6.47
CA GLY A 75 29.15 -4.95 7.73
C GLY A 75 30.01 -4.62 8.95
N LEU A 76 29.36 -4.11 9.99
CA LEU A 76 29.91 -3.98 11.34
C LEU A 76 29.13 -4.91 12.26
N HIS A 77 29.84 -5.75 13.00
CA HIS A 77 29.27 -6.72 13.92
C HIS A 77 29.75 -6.45 15.35
N TRP A 78 28.84 -6.55 16.31
CA TRP A 78 29.14 -6.50 17.75
C TRP A 78 28.85 -7.87 18.38
N PRO A 79 29.86 -8.74 18.56
CA PRO A 79 29.67 -10.11 19.04
C PRO A 79 28.95 -10.21 20.38
N ARG A 80 29.19 -9.25 21.27
CA ARG A 80 28.58 -9.23 22.62
C ARG A 80 27.11 -8.82 22.62
N LEU A 81 26.66 -8.16 21.56
CA LEU A 81 25.31 -7.63 21.41
C LEU A 81 24.47 -8.44 20.41
N ASP A 82 25.10 -9.37 19.68
CA ASP A 82 24.50 -10.06 18.54
C ASP A 82 23.84 -9.06 17.56
N ALA A 83 24.56 -7.98 17.29
CA ALA A 83 24.06 -6.85 16.51
C ALA A 83 24.92 -6.64 15.26
N ASP A 84 24.25 -6.56 14.11
CA ASP A 84 24.85 -6.33 12.81
C ASP A 84 24.32 -5.04 12.18
N LEU A 85 25.22 -4.21 11.66
CA LEU A 85 24.89 -3.01 10.91
C LEU A 85 25.50 -3.04 9.52
N TYR A 86 24.67 -2.72 8.51
CA TYR A 86 25.09 -2.64 7.12
C TYR A 86 25.61 -1.23 6.78
N VAL A 87 26.89 -1.11 6.45
CA VAL A 87 27.58 0.18 6.25
C VAL A 87 26.98 1.00 5.10
N PRO A 88 26.64 0.42 3.91
CA PRO A 88 25.96 1.19 2.87
C PRO A 88 24.60 1.75 3.34
N ALA A 89 23.90 1.06 4.24
CA ALA A 89 22.67 1.58 4.83
C ALA A 89 22.95 2.77 5.77
N LEU A 90 23.99 2.68 6.61
CA LEU A 90 24.41 3.77 7.49
C LEU A 90 24.79 5.04 6.71
N MET A 91 25.49 4.89 5.57
CA MET A 91 25.82 6.02 4.68
C MET A 91 24.59 6.71 4.09
N ARG A 92 23.48 5.98 3.95
CA ARG A 92 22.18 6.49 3.48
C ARG A 92 21.28 6.95 4.64
N GLY A 93 21.80 7.00 5.87
CA GLY A 93 21.06 7.44 7.04
C GLY A 93 20.09 6.40 7.63
N VAL A 94 20.27 5.12 7.28
CA VAL A 94 19.47 4.00 7.79
C VAL A 94 20.25 3.30 8.90
N PHE A 95 19.76 3.42 10.14
CA PHE A 95 20.46 2.94 11.35
C PHE A 95 19.78 1.73 12.02
N GLY A 96 18.73 1.17 11.42
CA GLY A 96 18.02 0.00 11.93
C GLY A 96 16.89 -0.43 10.99
N SER A 97 16.13 -1.43 11.40
CA SER A 97 14.87 -1.87 10.80
C SER A 97 13.89 -0.71 10.67
N ARG A 98 13.04 -0.79 9.64
CA ARG A 98 12.03 0.24 9.36
C ARG A 98 11.07 0.44 10.53
N SER A 99 10.68 -0.62 11.23
CA SER A 99 9.83 -0.56 12.42
C SER A 99 10.49 0.19 13.58
N TRP A 100 11.78 -0.04 13.82
CA TRP A 100 12.53 0.58 14.90
C TRP A 100 12.84 2.06 14.62
N MET A 101 13.29 2.38 13.40
CA MET A 101 13.50 3.76 12.98
C MET A 101 12.19 4.55 12.93
N ALA A 102 11.07 3.92 12.56
CA ALA A 102 9.74 4.54 12.61
C ALA A 102 9.28 4.83 14.04
N ALA A 103 9.64 3.99 15.03
CA ALA A 103 9.37 4.26 16.44
C ALA A 103 10.19 5.46 16.97
N GLN A 104 11.45 5.59 16.54
CA GLN A 104 12.35 6.70 16.89
C GLN A 104 11.97 8.02 16.17
N MET A 105 11.55 7.93 14.90
CA MET A 105 10.99 9.05 14.14
C MET A 105 9.57 9.40 14.59
N GLY A 106 8.80 8.48 15.15
CA GLY A 106 7.51 8.77 15.79
C GLY A 106 7.67 9.63 17.05
N THR A 107 8.76 9.43 17.79
CA THR A 107 9.11 10.24 18.96
C THR A 107 9.71 11.61 18.59
N ALA A 108 10.56 11.69 17.55
CA ALA A 108 11.06 12.97 17.02
C ALA A 108 10.00 13.75 16.23
N GLY A 109 9.18 13.02 15.47
CA GLY A 109 7.99 13.48 14.78
C GLY A 109 6.92 13.94 15.76
N GLY A 110 6.79 13.38 16.96
CA GLY A 110 5.97 13.96 18.01
C GLY A 110 6.37 15.41 18.39
N ARG A 111 7.62 15.81 18.13
CA ARG A 111 8.19 17.12 18.53
C ARG A 111 8.20 18.19 17.44
N ALA A 112 8.29 17.84 16.15
CA ALA A 112 8.40 18.84 15.06
C ALA A 112 7.05 19.52 14.74
N ARG A 113 7.01 20.86 14.72
CA ARG A 113 5.80 21.68 14.49
C ARG A 113 5.71 22.12 13.02
N SER A 114 4.81 21.53 12.23
CA SER A 114 4.47 22.00 10.87
C SER A 114 2.96 22.25 10.72
N ALA A 115 2.55 23.09 9.76
CA ALA A 115 1.16 23.51 9.58
C ALA A 115 0.21 22.32 9.26
N ALA A 116 0.64 21.39 8.41
CA ALA A 116 -0.08 20.16 8.12
C ALA A 116 -0.25 19.28 9.37
N LYS A 117 0.76 19.24 10.23
CA LYS A 117 0.73 18.51 11.50
C LYS A 117 -0.14 19.18 12.56
N ALA A 118 -0.22 20.51 12.56
CA ALA A 118 -1.11 21.28 13.42
C ALA A 118 -2.59 21.09 13.03
N ILE A 119 -2.87 20.93 11.73
CA ILE A 119 -4.22 20.59 11.22
C ILE A 119 -4.57 19.15 11.61
N ALA A 120 -3.66 18.19 11.38
CA ALA A 120 -3.84 16.79 11.77
C ALA A 120 -4.02 16.62 13.30
N ALA A 121 -3.25 17.36 14.12
CA ALA A 121 -3.36 17.32 15.58
C ALA A 121 -4.68 17.94 16.09
N ARG A 122 -5.17 19.02 15.49
CA ARG A 122 -6.46 19.66 15.85
C ARG A 122 -7.65 18.77 15.48
N ASP A 123 -7.58 18.10 14.33
CA ASP A 123 -8.61 17.14 13.92
C ASP A 123 -8.59 15.86 14.76
N ASN A 124 -7.40 15.39 15.16
CA ASN A 124 -7.25 14.26 16.10
C ASN A 124 -7.74 14.59 17.52
N GLY A 125 -7.48 15.81 18.01
CA GLY A 125 -7.96 16.29 19.31
C GLY A 125 -9.48 16.47 19.38
N ARG A 126 -10.15 16.77 18.26
CA ARG A 126 -11.60 16.90 18.16
C ARG A 126 -12.38 15.58 18.19
N ARG A 127 -11.72 14.45 17.93
CA ARG A 127 -12.37 13.14 17.77
C ARG A 127 -12.27 12.21 18.98
N GLY A 128 -11.71 12.70 20.09
CA GLY A 128 -11.49 11.88 21.29
C GLY A 128 -10.31 10.91 21.08
N GLY A 129 -9.56 10.67 22.15
CA GLY A 129 -8.31 9.90 22.09
C GLY A 129 -8.45 8.44 21.62
N ARG A 130 -7.26 7.81 21.50
CA ARG A 130 -6.96 6.42 21.15
C ARG A 130 -8.18 5.46 21.25
N PRO A 131 -8.67 4.90 20.12
CA PRO A 131 -9.64 3.82 20.14
C PRO A 131 -9.10 2.65 20.95
N ARG A 132 -9.88 2.15 21.92
CA ARG A 132 -9.58 0.89 22.62
C ARG A 132 -9.70 -0.23 21.60
N GLY A 133 -8.57 -0.88 21.32
CA GLY A 133 -8.51 -2.04 20.45
C GLY A 133 -9.40 -3.14 20.99
N THR A 134 -10.37 -3.57 20.18
CA THR A 134 -10.92 -4.91 20.32
C THR A 134 -10.03 -5.82 19.47
N THR A 135 -9.45 -6.76 20.20
CA THR A 135 -8.54 -7.83 19.83
C THR A 135 -9.07 -8.71 18.73
N GLY A 136 -8.13 -9.34 18.01
CA GLY A 136 -8.33 -10.04 16.75
C GLY A 136 -9.42 -11.11 16.75
N GLU A 137 -10.09 -11.20 15.60
CA GLU A 137 -10.98 -12.29 15.26
C GLU A 137 -10.16 -13.41 14.62
N ASN A 138 -10.05 -14.51 15.36
CA ASN A 138 -9.69 -15.82 14.83
C ASN A 138 -10.77 -16.26 13.83
N PHE A 139 -10.36 -16.64 12.63
CA PHE A 139 -11.19 -17.40 11.70
C PHE A 139 -11.35 -18.83 12.24
N ASN A 140 -12.56 -19.20 12.69
CA ASN A 140 -13.16 -20.50 12.41
C ASN A 140 -14.57 -20.61 13.04
N GLU A 141 -15.55 -20.91 12.17
CA GLU A 141 -17.02 -21.09 12.35
C GLU A 141 -17.88 -19.88 11.97
N SER A 142 -18.36 -19.86 10.72
CA SER A 142 -19.42 -18.96 10.27
C SER A 142 -20.74 -19.29 10.98
N ASP A 143 -21.42 -18.26 11.51
CA ASP A 143 -22.74 -18.35 12.12
C ASP A 143 -23.75 -19.08 11.19
N PRO A 144 -24.50 -20.10 11.66
CA PRO A 144 -25.52 -20.78 10.86
C PRO A 144 -26.51 -19.86 10.13
N ALA A 145 -26.85 -18.71 10.73
CA ALA A 145 -27.70 -17.70 10.10
C ALA A 145 -27.01 -17.04 8.89
N GLN A 146 -25.70 -16.79 8.99
CA GLN A 146 -24.90 -16.21 7.92
C GLN A 146 -24.78 -17.17 6.73
N ILE A 147 -24.55 -18.46 7.00
CA ILE A 147 -24.52 -19.51 5.97
C ILE A 147 -25.86 -19.59 5.22
N HIS A 148 -26.99 -19.44 5.92
CA HIS A 148 -28.31 -19.43 5.29
C HIS A 148 -28.50 -18.22 4.36
N GLU A 149 -28.09 -17.02 4.81
CA GLU A 149 -28.15 -15.80 3.99
C GLU A 149 -27.27 -15.94 2.73
N ALA A 150 -26.05 -16.47 2.87
CA ALA A 150 -25.15 -16.74 1.73
C ALA A 150 -25.73 -17.75 0.74
N LYS A 151 -26.37 -18.83 1.23
CA LYS A 151 -27.10 -19.79 0.36
C LYS A 151 -28.25 -19.13 -0.40
N SER A 152 -28.96 -18.18 0.21
CA SER A 152 -30.04 -17.45 -0.48
C SER A 152 -29.50 -16.59 -1.61
N VAL A 153 -28.41 -15.85 -1.35
CA VAL A 153 -27.72 -15.06 -2.38
C VAL A 153 -27.19 -15.96 -3.51
N ALA A 154 -26.52 -17.06 -3.19
CA ALA A 154 -26.02 -18.01 -4.20
C ALA A 154 -27.15 -18.59 -5.08
N ARG A 155 -28.31 -18.91 -4.48
CA ARG A 155 -29.50 -19.36 -5.22
C ARG A 155 -30.02 -18.29 -6.17
N GLN A 156 -30.06 -17.03 -5.72
CA GLN A 156 -30.48 -15.92 -6.57
C GLN A 156 -29.52 -15.67 -7.73
N VAL A 157 -28.20 -15.75 -7.49
CA VAL A 157 -27.19 -15.65 -8.55
C VAL A 157 -27.42 -16.72 -9.62
N ARG A 158 -27.54 -17.99 -9.23
CA ARG A 158 -27.82 -19.11 -10.18
C ARG A 158 -29.09 -18.92 -11.00
N ARG A 159 -30.07 -18.18 -10.46
CA ARG A 159 -31.34 -17.92 -11.14
C ARG A 159 -31.27 -16.76 -12.13
N LEU A 160 -30.48 -15.72 -11.82
CA LEU A 160 -30.55 -14.43 -12.51
C LEU A 160 -29.31 -14.11 -13.35
N ILE A 161 -28.17 -14.75 -13.08
CA ILE A 161 -26.89 -14.39 -13.68
C ILE A 161 -26.27 -15.65 -14.29
N ASP A 162 -26.03 -15.62 -15.61
CA ASP A 162 -25.24 -16.63 -16.30
C ASP A 162 -23.74 -16.34 -16.12
N LEU A 163 -23.15 -16.92 -15.09
CA LEU A 163 -21.75 -16.72 -14.75
C LEU A 163 -20.78 -17.18 -15.85
N ASN A 164 -21.19 -18.05 -16.78
CA ASN A 164 -20.30 -18.52 -17.86
C ASN A 164 -20.10 -17.45 -18.95
N ASN A 165 -21.02 -16.49 -19.06
CA ASN A 165 -20.97 -15.45 -20.07
C ASN A 165 -20.48 -14.10 -19.52
N VAL A 166 -20.14 -14.03 -18.22
CA VAL A 166 -19.58 -12.83 -17.61
C VAL A 166 -18.07 -12.80 -17.79
N LYS A 167 -17.54 -11.68 -18.27
CA LYS A 167 -16.11 -11.41 -18.33
C LYS A 167 -15.83 -10.11 -17.59
N LEU A 168 -14.81 -10.10 -16.73
CA LEU A 168 -14.35 -8.87 -16.10
C LEU A 168 -14.06 -7.82 -17.17
N GLY A 169 -14.58 -6.61 -16.95
CA GLY A 169 -14.35 -5.47 -17.82
C GLY A 169 -12.87 -5.06 -17.84
N LYS A 170 -12.48 -4.34 -18.90
CA LYS A 170 -11.08 -3.89 -19.09
C LYS A 170 -10.57 -3.00 -17.96
N GLU A 171 -11.48 -2.34 -17.22
CA GLU A 171 -11.19 -1.50 -16.06
C GLU A 171 -10.58 -2.25 -14.88
N TYR A 172 -10.78 -3.57 -14.77
CA TYR A 172 -10.13 -4.41 -13.76
C TYR A 172 -8.67 -4.74 -14.09
N TYR A 173 -8.17 -4.22 -15.20
CA TYR A 173 -6.87 -4.50 -15.75
C TYR A 173 -6.12 -3.19 -16.03
N PRO A 174 -5.84 -2.37 -14.99
CA PRO A 174 -5.06 -1.15 -15.16
C PRO A 174 -3.64 -1.47 -15.65
N ALA A 175 -3.08 -0.59 -16.49
CA ALA A 175 -1.68 -0.76 -16.93
C ALA A 175 -0.68 -0.25 -15.88
N HIS A 176 -1.11 0.63 -14.98
CA HIS A 176 -0.25 1.29 -13.99
C HIS A 176 -0.89 1.26 -12.60
N LEU A 177 -0.06 1.22 -11.55
CA LEU A 177 -0.53 1.30 -10.17
C LEU A 177 -1.18 2.66 -9.87
N SER A 178 -0.66 3.74 -10.46
CA SER A 178 -1.23 5.09 -10.41
C SER A 178 -2.65 5.14 -10.95
N VAL A 179 -2.91 4.50 -12.10
CA VAL A 179 -4.24 4.42 -12.72
C VAL A 179 -5.21 3.65 -11.81
N ALA A 180 -4.77 2.52 -11.24
CA ALA A 180 -5.56 1.77 -10.26
C ALA A 180 -5.95 2.63 -9.05
N LEU A 181 -5.01 3.44 -8.56
CA LEU A 181 -5.23 4.34 -7.42
C LEU A 181 -6.19 5.47 -7.76
N ILE A 182 -5.97 6.15 -8.90
CA ILE A 182 -6.84 7.23 -9.39
C ILE A 182 -8.26 6.71 -9.54
N ASP A 183 -8.45 5.58 -10.21
CA ASP A 183 -9.78 4.98 -10.41
C ASP A 183 -10.46 4.72 -9.05
N ALA A 184 -9.79 4.00 -8.14
CA ALA A 184 -10.34 3.68 -6.83
C ALA A 184 -10.76 4.92 -6.02
N VAL A 185 -9.98 6.01 -6.08
CA VAL A 185 -10.29 7.27 -5.40
C VAL A 185 -11.50 7.95 -6.04
N PHE A 186 -11.60 7.96 -7.37
CA PHE A 186 -12.67 8.66 -8.09
C PHE A 186 -14.00 7.90 -8.12
N THR A 187 -13.99 6.57 -8.26
CA THR A 187 -15.18 5.73 -8.43
C THR A 187 -16.22 5.86 -7.30
N THR A 188 -15.80 6.23 -6.10
CA THR A 188 -16.72 6.37 -4.97
C THR A 188 -17.59 7.64 -5.10
N ARG A 189 -18.92 7.47 -5.22
CA ARG A 189 -19.95 8.55 -5.35
C ARG A 189 -19.96 9.31 -6.69
N LEU A 190 -19.28 8.80 -7.72
CA LEU A 190 -19.35 9.33 -9.08
C LEU A 190 -19.93 8.26 -10.02
N ARG A 191 -20.55 8.70 -11.13
CA ARG A 191 -20.98 7.78 -12.19
C ARG A 191 -19.76 7.34 -12.99
N TYR A 192 -19.53 6.04 -13.08
CA TYR A 192 -18.29 5.49 -13.63
C TYR A 192 -18.02 5.96 -15.07
N GLU A 193 -18.88 5.60 -16.00
CA GLU A 193 -18.72 5.96 -17.42
C GLU A 193 -18.78 7.48 -17.68
N ALA A 194 -19.76 8.16 -17.07
CA ALA A 194 -20.02 9.56 -17.38
C ALA A 194 -19.04 10.53 -16.71
N GLN A 195 -18.34 10.12 -15.64
CA GLN A 195 -17.52 11.03 -14.84
C GLN A 195 -16.12 10.48 -14.52
N VAL A 196 -15.98 9.20 -14.18
CA VAL A 196 -14.71 8.63 -13.74
C VAL A 196 -13.81 8.35 -14.94
N VAL A 197 -14.32 7.67 -15.96
CA VAL A 197 -13.56 7.32 -17.17
C VAL A 197 -12.92 8.55 -17.82
N PRO A 198 -13.63 9.68 -18.08
CA PRO A 198 -13.01 10.88 -18.65
C PRO A 198 -11.92 11.51 -17.77
N ILE A 199 -12.00 11.36 -16.43
CA ILE A 199 -10.98 11.90 -15.52
C ILE A 199 -9.68 11.10 -15.66
N ILE A 200 -9.78 9.77 -15.70
CA ILE A 200 -8.64 8.88 -15.87
C ILE A 200 -8.04 9.07 -17.27
N ASP A 201 -8.86 9.17 -18.30
CA ASP A 201 -8.41 9.35 -19.68
C ASP A 201 -7.62 10.65 -19.85
N ARG A 202 -8.05 11.75 -19.20
CA ARG A 202 -7.29 13.01 -19.22
C ARG A 202 -5.94 12.89 -18.53
N TYR A 203 -5.87 12.18 -17.39
CA TYR A 203 -4.59 11.91 -16.72
C TYR A 203 -3.67 11.11 -17.64
N CYS A 204 -4.17 10.00 -18.20
CA CYS A 204 -3.39 9.14 -19.09
C CYS A 204 -2.92 9.89 -20.34
N GLN A 205 -3.79 10.68 -20.96
CA GLN A 205 -3.45 11.49 -22.13
C GLN A 205 -2.38 12.54 -21.81
N HIS A 206 -2.46 13.19 -20.64
CA HIS A 206 -1.51 14.23 -20.25
C HIS A 206 -0.08 13.68 -20.08
N PHE A 207 0.05 12.45 -19.58
CA PHE A 207 1.34 11.82 -19.29
C PHE A 207 1.75 10.74 -20.30
N GLY A 208 0.97 10.54 -21.36
CA GLY A 208 1.28 9.54 -22.41
C GLY A 208 1.17 8.09 -21.92
N LEU A 209 0.27 7.83 -20.97
CA LEU A 209 0.11 6.53 -20.32
C LEU A 209 -0.99 5.69 -20.96
N MET A 210 -0.87 4.39 -20.83
CA MET A 210 -1.93 3.46 -21.18
C MET A 210 -2.88 3.30 -19.98
N ARG A 211 -4.19 3.39 -20.20
CA ARG A 211 -5.14 3.19 -19.09
C ARG A 211 -5.18 1.74 -18.64
N THR A 212 -5.31 0.82 -19.60
CA THR A 212 -5.52 -0.61 -19.36
C THR A 212 -4.46 -1.43 -20.07
N ARG A 213 -4.06 -2.55 -19.48
CA ARG A 213 -3.08 -3.47 -20.09
C ARG A 213 -3.66 -4.16 -21.32
N ALA A 214 -2.78 -4.48 -22.28
CA ALA A 214 -3.15 -5.21 -23.49
C ALA A 214 -3.46 -6.68 -23.20
N ASP A 215 -2.64 -7.33 -22.36
CA ASP A 215 -2.86 -8.71 -21.92
C ASP A 215 -3.52 -8.74 -20.54
N ARG A 216 -4.66 -9.43 -20.43
CA ARG A 216 -5.39 -9.60 -19.16
C ARG A 216 -4.78 -10.65 -18.24
N ASN A 217 -3.81 -11.45 -18.72
CA ASN A 217 -3.23 -12.55 -17.97
C ASN A 217 -1.84 -12.26 -17.39
N SER A 218 -1.19 -11.19 -17.84
CA SER A 218 0.14 -10.79 -17.37
C SER A 218 0.17 -9.33 -16.92
N LEU A 219 1.07 -9.01 -15.98
CA LEU A 219 1.35 -7.63 -15.60
C LEU A 219 2.33 -7.02 -16.62
N PRO A 220 2.17 -5.73 -17.00
CA PRO A 220 3.18 -5.01 -17.77
C PRO A 220 4.53 -5.06 -17.06
N ARG A 221 5.64 -4.94 -17.79
CA ARG A 221 6.96 -4.95 -17.14
C ARG A 221 7.12 -3.71 -16.24
N PRO A 222 7.92 -3.77 -15.15
CA PRO A 222 8.11 -2.60 -14.29
C PRO A 222 8.55 -1.34 -15.04
N GLU A 223 9.41 -1.47 -16.06
CA GLU A 223 9.90 -0.38 -16.91
C GLU A 223 8.84 0.21 -17.87
N GLU A 224 7.73 -0.51 -18.09
CA GLU A 224 6.59 -0.06 -18.90
C GLU A 224 5.53 0.65 -18.03
N GLN A 225 5.76 0.74 -16.71
CA GLN A 225 4.82 1.29 -15.76
C GLN A 225 5.25 2.64 -15.22
N GLU A 226 4.31 3.57 -15.12
CA GLU A 226 4.45 4.70 -14.22
C GLU A 226 4.53 4.20 -12.78
N THR A 227 5.57 4.61 -12.06
CA THR A 227 5.75 4.30 -10.64
C THR A 227 4.95 5.27 -9.77
N LEU A 228 4.69 4.91 -8.50
CA LEU A 228 4.14 5.89 -7.54
C LEU A 228 5.09 7.05 -7.28
N GLY A 229 6.41 6.84 -7.40
CA GLY A 229 7.40 7.90 -7.43
C GLY A 229 7.15 8.93 -8.54
N ASP A 230 6.92 8.48 -9.77
CA ASP A 230 6.63 9.35 -10.92
C ASP A 230 5.33 10.15 -10.71
N LEU A 231 4.26 9.47 -10.26
CA LEU A 231 2.99 10.10 -9.90
C LEU A 231 3.20 11.20 -8.85
N ILE A 232 3.98 10.93 -7.79
CA ILE A 232 4.28 11.91 -6.74
C ILE A 232 5.04 13.10 -7.31
N GLU A 233 6.06 12.86 -8.14
CA GLU A 233 6.83 13.91 -8.80
C GLU A 233 5.94 14.80 -9.68
N HIS A 234 4.96 14.22 -10.39
CA HIS A 234 4.00 14.99 -11.18
C HIS A 234 3.21 16.01 -10.34
N TYR A 235 2.83 15.63 -9.12
CA TYR A 235 2.18 16.53 -8.16
C TYR A 235 3.15 17.54 -7.53
N GLU A 236 4.40 17.15 -7.25
CA GLU A 236 5.39 18.03 -6.66
C GLU A 236 5.83 19.14 -7.62
N ILE A 237 5.95 18.84 -8.91
CA ILE A 237 6.29 19.81 -9.95
C ILE A 237 5.15 20.80 -10.20
N ARG A 238 3.90 20.32 -10.28
CA ARG A 238 2.74 21.14 -10.69
C ARG A 238 1.96 21.74 -9.53
N GLY A 239 1.98 21.08 -8.39
CA GLY A 239 1.08 21.34 -7.27
C GLY A 239 -0.35 20.87 -7.52
N ILE A 240 -1.08 20.64 -6.43
CA ILE A 240 -2.45 20.08 -6.41
C ILE A 240 -3.41 20.89 -7.28
N ARG A 241 -3.31 22.22 -7.23
CA ARG A 241 -4.25 23.11 -7.94
C ARG A 241 -4.14 22.97 -9.47
N LEU A 242 -2.92 22.86 -10.01
CA LEU A 242 -2.73 22.65 -11.44
C LEU A 242 -3.09 21.22 -11.84
N MET A 243 -2.85 20.23 -10.96
CA MET A 243 -3.37 18.87 -11.18
C MET A 243 -4.91 18.87 -11.28
N GLU A 244 -5.60 19.64 -10.44
CA GLU A 244 -7.06 19.78 -10.49
C GLU A 244 -7.56 20.49 -11.75
N ASP A 245 -6.91 21.57 -12.16
CA ASP A 245 -7.41 22.48 -13.20
C ASP A 245 -7.01 22.05 -14.62
N ASP A 246 -5.79 21.55 -14.79
CA ASP A 246 -5.20 21.34 -16.11
C ASP A 246 -5.11 19.85 -16.48
N VAL A 247 -4.85 18.99 -15.49
CA VAL A 247 -4.68 17.54 -15.70
C VAL A 247 -6.02 16.83 -15.53
N PHE A 248 -6.52 16.70 -14.31
CA PHE A 248 -7.75 15.96 -14.02
C PHE A 248 -9.00 16.72 -14.45
N LYS A 249 -8.96 18.06 -14.47
CA LYS A 249 -10.12 18.94 -14.67
C LYS A 249 -11.29 18.54 -13.76
N ALA A 250 -10.99 18.31 -12.48
CA ALA A 250 -11.92 17.73 -11.52
C ALA A 250 -11.65 18.21 -10.09
N ARG A 251 -12.68 18.76 -9.43
CA ARG A 251 -12.60 19.32 -8.07
C ARG A 251 -13.63 18.72 -7.11
N TYR A 252 -13.79 17.40 -7.16
CA TYR A 252 -14.72 16.68 -6.29
C TYR A 252 -14.10 16.46 -4.91
N CYS A 253 -14.84 16.73 -3.83
CA CYS A 253 -14.39 16.41 -2.48
C CYS A 253 -14.52 14.91 -2.17
N SER A 254 -13.57 14.38 -1.40
CA SER A 254 -13.68 13.06 -0.82
C SER A 254 -14.81 13.01 0.23
N PRO A 255 -15.44 11.84 0.41
CA PRO A 255 -16.55 11.67 1.35
C PRO A 255 -16.28 12.21 2.76
N GLY A 256 -17.11 13.15 3.22
CA GLY A 256 -17.06 13.65 4.61
C GLY A 256 -15.89 14.59 4.91
N THR A 257 -15.22 15.13 3.88
CA THR A 257 -14.09 16.04 4.05
C THR A 257 -14.17 17.24 3.09
N ARG A 258 -13.28 18.21 3.28
CA ARG A 258 -12.99 19.29 2.31
C ARG A 258 -11.78 18.99 1.44
N ILE A 259 -11.20 17.80 1.57
CA ILE A 259 -10.04 17.36 0.80
C ILE A 259 -10.56 16.89 -0.56
N THR A 260 -9.97 17.39 -1.64
CA THR A 260 -10.35 16.97 -2.99
C THR A 260 -9.89 15.55 -3.26
N LYS A 261 -10.56 14.86 -4.19
CA LYS A 261 -10.16 13.54 -4.66
C LYS A 261 -8.79 13.59 -5.32
N VAL A 262 -8.47 14.65 -6.05
CA VAL A 262 -7.13 14.89 -6.64
C VAL A 262 -6.07 14.96 -5.54
N GLU A 263 -6.31 15.71 -4.47
CA GLU A 263 -5.40 15.73 -3.32
C GLU A 263 -5.30 14.36 -2.64
N ASN A 264 -6.42 13.64 -2.51
CA ASN A 264 -6.41 12.32 -1.90
C ASN A 264 -5.74 11.25 -2.76
N VAL A 265 -5.62 11.41 -4.08
CA VAL A 265 -4.74 10.58 -4.91
C VAL A 265 -3.28 10.78 -4.49
N TYR A 266 -2.79 12.02 -4.40
CA TYR A 266 -1.43 12.32 -3.96
C TYR A 266 -1.13 11.77 -2.56
N ARG A 267 -2.00 12.06 -1.59
CA ARG A 267 -1.84 11.58 -0.21
C ARG A 267 -1.83 10.06 -0.12
N SER A 268 -2.62 9.39 -0.95
CA SER A 268 -2.65 7.93 -1.02
C SER A 268 -1.39 7.37 -1.69
N ALA A 269 -0.90 8.02 -2.75
CA ALA A 269 0.34 7.63 -3.42
C ALA A 269 1.53 7.70 -2.48
N VAL A 270 1.67 8.80 -1.72
CA VAL A 270 2.70 8.95 -0.67
C VAL A 270 2.59 7.83 0.37
N ALA A 271 1.40 7.60 0.93
CA ALA A 271 1.19 6.57 1.95
C ALA A 271 1.49 5.15 1.46
N LEU A 272 1.22 4.85 0.19
CA LEU A 272 1.52 3.55 -0.43
C LEU A 272 3.01 3.41 -0.77
N ARG A 273 3.65 4.49 -1.21
CA ARG A 273 5.10 4.50 -1.45
C ARG A 273 5.91 4.34 -0.17
N ASP A 274 5.44 4.90 0.95
CA ASP A 274 6.07 4.73 2.27
C ASP A 274 6.16 3.27 2.72
N ILE A 275 5.22 2.43 2.27
CA ILE A 275 5.25 0.97 2.50
C ILE A 275 5.91 0.19 1.35
N GLY A 276 6.55 0.90 0.41
CA GLY A 276 7.32 0.35 -0.70
C GLY A 276 6.47 -0.24 -1.81
N LEU A 277 5.38 0.43 -2.21
CA LEU A 277 4.73 0.18 -3.50
C LEU A 277 5.24 1.20 -4.51
N GLU A 278 5.77 0.72 -5.63
CA GLU A 278 6.08 1.57 -6.79
C GLU A 278 5.23 1.15 -7.99
N ASN A 279 5.02 -0.15 -8.22
CA ASN A 279 4.31 -0.68 -9.39
C ASN A 279 3.31 -1.81 -9.04
N LEU A 280 2.64 -2.36 -10.06
CA LEU A 280 1.65 -3.42 -9.85
C LEU A 280 2.25 -4.73 -9.27
N GLN A 281 3.52 -5.04 -9.54
CA GLN A 281 4.22 -6.20 -8.98
C GLN A 281 4.43 -6.05 -7.47
N ASP A 282 4.80 -4.84 -7.02
CA ASP A 282 4.91 -4.55 -5.59
C ASP A 282 3.57 -4.70 -4.90
N ALA A 283 2.49 -4.22 -5.53
CA ALA A 283 1.14 -4.34 -4.99
C ALA A 283 0.67 -5.80 -4.90
N ALA A 284 0.98 -6.61 -5.91
CA ALA A 284 0.64 -8.04 -5.94
C ALA A 284 1.40 -8.86 -4.88
N SER A 285 2.61 -8.45 -4.52
CA SER A 285 3.43 -9.10 -3.51
C SER A 285 3.21 -8.55 -2.10
N LYS A 286 2.59 -7.38 -1.95
CA LYS A 286 2.37 -6.75 -0.65
C LYS A 286 1.25 -7.45 0.13
N PRO A 287 1.42 -7.69 1.43
CA PRO A 287 0.31 -8.12 2.27
C PRO A 287 -0.85 -7.11 2.24
N PRO A 288 -2.10 -7.51 1.93
CA PRO A 288 -3.23 -6.58 1.82
C PRO A 288 -3.51 -5.76 3.08
N TRP A 289 -3.14 -6.27 4.26
CA TRP A 289 -3.32 -5.56 5.52
C TRP A 289 -2.42 -4.33 5.62
N GLU A 290 -1.22 -4.34 5.03
CA GLU A 290 -0.32 -3.18 5.02
C GLU A 290 -0.90 -2.04 4.18
N ILE A 291 -1.39 -2.37 2.98
CA ILE A 291 -2.09 -1.44 2.08
C ILE A 291 -3.31 -0.84 2.80
N LYS A 292 -4.13 -1.69 3.44
CA LYS A 292 -5.30 -1.22 4.21
C LYS A 292 -4.89 -0.28 5.34
N CYS A 293 -3.85 -0.63 6.11
CA CYS A 293 -3.36 0.18 7.22
C CYS A 293 -2.88 1.55 6.75
N ALA A 294 -2.11 1.62 5.65
CA ALA A 294 -1.64 2.87 5.07
C ALA A 294 -2.80 3.78 4.64
N LEU A 295 -3.75 3.23 3.87
CA LEU A 295 -4.86 4.02 3.31
C LEU A 295 -5.91 4.42 4.34
N ARG A 296 -6.19 3.60 5.37
CA ARG A 296 -7.20 3.90 6.40
C ARG A 296 -6.84 5.12 7.27
N GLN A 297 -5.58 5.54 7.32
CA GLN A 297 -5.19 6.75 8.05
C GLN A 297 -5.65 8.04 7.35
N LEU A 298 -6.03 7.96 6.08
CA LEU A 298 -6.33 9.13 5.26
C LEU A 298 -7.81 9.52 5.37
N SER A 299 -8.05 10.75 5.82
CA SER A 299 -9.40 11.32 5.86
C SER A 299 -10.01 11.37 4.46
N GLY A 300 -11.19 10.76 4.31
CA GLY A 300 -11.92 10.66 3.04
C GLY A 300 -11.66 9.38 2.26
N ILE A 301 -10.76 8.51 2.73
CA ILE A 301 -10.52 7.17 2.17
C ILE A 301 -11.17 6.13 3.08
N GLY A 302 -12.23 5.49 2.58
CA GLY A 302 -13.00 4.50 3.34
C GLY A 302 -12.81 3.06 2.82
N PRO A 303 -13.39 2.06 3.51
CA PRO A 303 -13.30 0.65 3.13
C PRO A 303 -13.65 0.38 1.66
N ARG A 304 -14.68 1.06 1.12
CA ARG A 304 -15.08 0.95 -0.29
C ARG A 304 -13.95 1.28 -1.26
N THR A 305 -13.25 2.40 -1.04
CA THR A 305 -12.13 2.82 -1.88
C THR A 305 -10.98 1.83 -1.79
N ILE A 306 -10.70 1.35 -0.58
CA ILE A 306 -9.59 0.42 -0.33
C ILE A 306 -9.86 -0.95 -0.95
N HIS A 307 -11.07 -1.50 -0.77
CA HIS A 307 -11.45 -2.78 -1.38
C HIS A 307 -11.42 -2.67 -2.91
N MET A 308 -11.88 -1.55 -3.47
CA MET A 308 -11.78 -1.34 -4.91
C MET A 308 -10.32 -1.31 -5.39
N PHE A 309 -9.47 -0.56 -4.70
CA PHE A 309 -8.04 -0.52 -5.03
C PHE A 309 -7.41 -1.91 -5.00
N LEU A 310 -7.70 -2.72 -3.96
CA LEU A 310 -7.23 -4.10 -3.85
C LEU A 310 -7.72 -4.97 -5.01
N MET A 311 -8.98 -4.81 -5.43
CA MET A 311 -9.54 -5.53 -6.58
C MET A 311 -8.84 -5.15 -7.90
N TYR A 312 -8.50 -3.87 -8.09
CA TYR A 312 -7.80 -3.35 -9.26
C TYR A 312 -6.34 -3.80 -9.35
N VAL A 313 -5.64 -3.91 -8.22
CA VAL A 313 -4.26 -4.43 -8.19
C VAL A 313 -4.18 -5.96 -8.25
N GLY A 314 -5.33 -6.64 -8.36
CA GLY A 314 -5.38 -8.07 -8.67
C GLY A 314 -5.91 -8.97 -7.55
N ASP A 315 -6.22 -8.46 -6.37
CA ASP A 315 -6.70 -9.29 -5.27
C ASP A 315 -8.12 -9.79 -5.54
N GLU A 316 -8.26 -11.11 -5.60
CA GLU A 316 -9.50 -11.77 -6.00
C GLU A 316 -10.49 -11.97 -4.85
N ASN A 317 -10.09 -11.66 -3.62
CA ASN A 317 -10.82 -12.05 -2.40
C ASN A 317 -11.73 -10.96 -1.85
N TYR A 318 -11.80 -9.80 -2.51
CA TYR A 318 -12.61 -8.67 -2.06
C TYR A 318 -13.91 -8.52 -2.83
N VAL A 319 -14.90 -7.99 -2.11
CA VAL A 319 -16.18 -7.50 -2.63
C VAL A 319 -16.29 -6.04 -2.22
N LYS A 320 -16.82 -5.20 -3.10
CA LYS A 320 -17.08 -3.80 -2.83
C LYS A 320 -18.56 -3.65 -2.48
N GLY A 321 -18.88 -3.46 -1.20
CA GLY A 321 -20.25 -3.37 -0.68
C GLY A 321 -20.99 -2.10 -1.08
N ASP A 322 -21.20 -1.89 -2.38
CA ASP A 322 -21.84 -0.70 -2.95
C ASP A 322 -23.35 -0.82 -3.07
N VAL A 323 -23.96 0.16 -3.70
CA VAL A 323 -25.42 0.23 -3.77
C VAL A 323 -25.99 -0.95 -4.54
N HIS A 324 -25.26 -1.47 -5.53
CA HIS A 324 -25.66 -2.61 -6.36
C HIS A 324 -25.54 -3.90 -5.55
N ILE A 325 -24.40 -4.13 -4.91
CA ILE A 325 -24.21 -5.28 -4.01
C ILE A 325 -25.25 -5.27 -2.88
N CYS A 326 -25.45 -4.13 -2.21
CA CYS A 326 -26.44 -4.01 -1.13
C CYS A 326 -27.86 -4.25 -1.62
N ARG A 327 -28.22 -3.78 -2.83
CA ARG A 327 -29.54 -3.96 -3.42
C ARG A 327 -29.79 -5.42 -3.80
N PHE A 328 -28.83 -6.06 -4.45
CA PHE A 328 -28.93 -7.46 -4.84
C PHE A 328 -29.10 -8.36 -3.62
N VAL A 329 -28.26 -8.18 -2.60
CA VAL A 329 -28.34 -8.94 -1.34
C VAL A 329 -29.65 -8.65 -0.62
N ALA A 330 -30.11 -7.40 -0.56
CA ALA A 330 -31.40 -7.07 0.04
C ALA A 330 -32.56 -7.79 -0.68
N GLY A 331 -32.55 -7.82 -2.02
CA GLY A 331 -33.51 -8.58 -2.82
C GLY A 331 -33.48 -10.07 -2.51
N ALA A 332 -32.30 -10.67 -2.44
CA ALA A 332 -32.11 -12.09 -2.14
C ALA A 332 -32.53 -12.52 -0.73
N LEU A 333 -32.57 -11.57 0.20
CA LEU A 333 -33.00 -11.81 1.57
C LEU A 333 -34.44 -11.36 1.84
N GLY A 334 -35.15 -10.81 0.84
CA GLY A 334 -36.47 -10.20 1.04
C GLY A 334 -36.45 -9.01 2.00
N LYS A 335 -35.31 -8.32 2.14
CA LYS A 335 -35.11 -7.18 3.04
C LYS A 335 -35.21 -5.87 2.29
N LYS A 336 -35.64 -4.79 2.97
CA LYS A 336 -35.66 -3.45 2.36
C LYS A 336 -34.26 -2.89 2.11
N ARG A 337 -33.32 -3.14 3.03
CA ARG A 337 -31.93 -2.66 2.98
C ARG A 337 -31.00 -3.61 3.74
N VAL A 338 -29.74 -3.67 3.30
CA VAL A 338 -28.66 -4.38 3.98
C VAL A 338 -27.45 -3.43 4.08
N ARG A 339 -26.73 -3.47 5.21
CA ARG A 339 -25.51 -2.67 5.41
C ARG A 339 -24.37 -3.19 4.53
N ALA A 340 -23.52 -2.29 4.06
CA ALA A 340 -22.41 -2.60 3.15
C ALA A 340 -21.51 -3.73 3.68
N GLU A 341 -21.07 -3.65 4.93
CA GLU A 341 -20.15 -4.62 5.53
C GLU A 341 -20.80 -6.01 5.63
N LYS A 342 -22.11 -6.06 5.88
CA LYS A 342 -22.87 -7.32 5.92
C LYS A 342 -23.04 -7.88 4.50
N ALA A 343 -23.33 -7.03 3.51
CA ALA A 343 -23.47 -7.45 2.13
C ALA A 343 -22.15 -8.01 1.56
N GLU A 344 -21.01 -7.37 1.86
CA GLU A 344 -19.67 -7.86 1.47
C GLU A 344 -19.43 -9.29 1.99
N ARG A 345 -19.63 -9.52 3.29
CA ARG A 345 -19.42 -10.84 3.89
C ARG A 345 -20.32 -11.92 3.28
N ILE A 346 -21.60 -11.61 3.07
CA ILE A 346 -22.56 -12.57 2.48
C ILE A 346 -22.16 -12.92 1.05
N VAL A 347 -21.72 -11.94 0.24
CA VAL A 347 -21.28 -12.20 -1.14
C VAL A 347 -19.96 -12.97 -1.17
N GLN A 348 -19.02 -12.68 -0.26
CA GLN A 348 -17.79 -13.46 -0.14
C GLN A 348 -18.07 -14.94 0.17
N GLU A 349 -18.99 -15.22 1.10
CA GLU A 349 -19.42 -16.59 1.39
C GLU A 349 -20.20 -17.22 0.24
N ALA A 350 -21.08 -16.47 -0.42
CA ALA A 350 -21.81 -16.94 -1.58
C ALA A 350 -20.86 -17.30 -2.74
N ALA A 351 -19.76 -16.57 -2.93
CA ALA A 351 -18.72 -16.90 -3.90
C ALA A 351 -18.10 -18.27 -3.60
N GLY A 352 -17.81 -18.56 -2.33
CA GLY A 352 -17.35 -19.88 -1.88
C GLY A 352 -18.35 -21.00 -2.21
N ILE A 353 -19.65 -20.77 -1.98
CA ILE A 353 -20.73 -21.74 -2.31
C ILE A 353 -20.85 -21.96 -3.82
N LEU A 354 -20.57 -20.94 -4.62
CA LEU A 354 -20.65 -20.98 -6.08
C LEU A 354 -19.37 -21.50 -6.73
N GLY A 355 -18.27 -21.64 -5.99
CA GLY A 355 -16.97 -22.06 -6.52
C GLY A 355 -16.31 -20.99 -7.40
N VAL A 356 -16.64 -19.70 -7.18
CA VAL A 356 -16.07 -18.58 -7.94
C VAL A 356 -15.30 -17.64 -7.02
N ARG A 357 -14.46 -16.77 -7.61
CA ARG A 357 -13.74 -15.75 -6.85
C ARG A 357 -14.68 -14.60 -6.41
N PRO A 358 -14.55 -14.07 -5.19
CA PRO A 358 -15.36 -12.94 -4.72
C PRO A 358 -15.32 -11.72 -5.66
N ARG A 359 -14.14 -11.35 -6.16
CA ARG A 359 -13.99 -10.25 -7.13
C ARG A 359 -14.80 -10.46 -8.40
N PHE A 360 -14.80 -11.69 -8.92
CA PHE A 360 -15.57 -12.04 -10.11
C PHE A 360 -17.07 -11.93 -9.83
N LEU A 361 -17.53 -12.47 -8.70
CA LEU A 361 -18.94 -12.41 -8.33
C LEU A 361 -19.42 -10.98 -8.06
N ASP A 362 -18.58 -10.13 -7.45
CA ASP A 362 -18.87 -8.70 -7.27
C ASP A 362 -19.17 -8.03 -8.62
N PHE A 363 -18.29 -8.23 -9.61
CA PHE A 363 -18.48 -7.69 -10.95
C PHE A 363 -19.74 -8.25 -11.62
N SER A 364 -19.99 -9.56 -11.53
CA SER A 364 -21.18 -10.19 -12.12
C SER A 364 -22.48 -9.60 -11.56
N ILE A 365 -22.54 -9.36 -10.25
CA ILE A 365 -23.71 -8.75 -9.60
C ILE A 365 -23.83 -7.28 -10.03
N TRP A 366 -22.72 -6.53 -10.08
CA TRP A 366 -22.72 -5.15 -10.54
C TRP A 366 -23.20 -5.02 -11.99
N GLN A 367 -22.74 -5.90 -12.89
CA GLN A 367 -23.13 -5.93 -14.30
C GLN A 367 -24.65 -6.12 -14.43
N TYR A 368 -25.19 -7.12 -13.71
CA TYR A 368 -26.63 -7.38 -13.66
C TYR A 368 -27.43 -6.19 -13.11
N GLU A 369 -27.03 -5.62 -11.97
CA GLU A 369 -27.77 -4.53 -11.29
C GLU A 369 -27.64 -3.16 -11.96
N SER A 370 -26.59 -2.94 -12.75
CA SER A 370 -26.40 -1.70 -13.50
C SER A 370 -27.14 -1.72 -14.85
N GLY A 371 -27.54 -2.90 -15.34
CA GLY A 371 -28.09 -3.08 -16.68
C GLY A 371 -27.04 -2.93 -17.79
N SER A 372 -25.76 -2.97 -17.43
CA SER A 372 -24.65 -2.90 -18.39
C SER A 372 -24.51 -4.26 -19.06
N ILE A 373 -25.09 -4.42 -20.24
CA ILE A 373 -24.85 -5.59 -21.09
C ILE A 373 -23.66 -5.20 -21.98
N GLU A 374 -22.55 -5.95 -21.89
CA GLU A 374 -21.49 -5.86 -22.92
C GLU A 374 -21.91 -6.62 -24.18
#